data_AF-A0A1H5ALV0-F1
#
_entry.id   AF-A0A1H5ALV0-F1
#
_cell.length_a   1.000
_cell.length_b   1.000
_cell.length_c   1.000
_cell.angle_alpha   90.00
_cell.angle_beta   90.00
_cell.angle_gamma   90.00
#
_symmetry.space_group_name_H-M   'P 1'
#
loop_
_entity.id
_entity.type
_entity.pdbx_description
1 polymer ?
#
loop_
_entity_poly.entity_id
_entity_poly.type
_entity_poly.pdbx_seq_one_letter_code
_entity_poly.pdbx_strand_id
1 'polypeptide(L)'
;MKFLKVILFFTLTNVAVSQNSSQNSTNNSIKKQFETLYKKSGSYQKYKVIEKTLFNALQRRTVDTIKNLKSTIVSKQDLINNQNKKLTSLENQITSLKNNLTESSEKEDQISFIGINLTKSNYNLIVWIIIFTILSLLVYFIYRFKNSNILTKETRSSFDEIEQEFEQYKKKSIEKEQQLRRKLQDEINKQRGV
;
A
#
# COMPACT_ATOMS: atom_id res chain seq x y z
N MET A 1 -26.37 38.48 1.39
CA MET A 1 -25.60 39.75 1.24
C MET A 1 -24.23 39.79 1.93
N LYS A 2 -23.88 38.86 2.84
CA LYS A 2 -22.55 38.81 3.46
C LYS A 2 -21.46 38.22 2.54
N PHE A 3 -21.81 37.19 1.75
CA PHE A 3 -20.90 36.56 0.79
C PHE A 3 -20.46 37.47 -0.38
N LEU A 4 -21.33 38.38 -0.82
CA LEU A 4 -21.04 39.30 -1.94
C LEU A 4 -20.01 40.38 -1.55
N LYS A 5 -19.98 40.77 -0.26
CA LYS A 5 -18.97 41.71 0.28
C LYS A 5 -17.58 41.09 0.40
N VAL A 6 -17.47 39.79 0.63
CA VAL A 6 -16.18 39.08 0.75
C VAL A 6 -15.50 38.96 -0.62
N ILE A 7 -16.28 38.72 -1.68
CA ILE A 7 -15.77 38.65 -3.06
C ILE A 7 -15.30 40.05 -3.54
N LEU A 8 -16.02 41.12 -3.18
CA LEU A 8 -15.63 42.49 -3.54
C LEU A 8 -14.35 42.96 -2.80
N PHE A 9 -14.05 42.39 -1.63
CA PHE A 9 -12.84 42.73 -0.87
C PHE A 9 -11.59 42.04 -1.45
N PHE A 10 -11.75 40.85 -2.06
CA PHE A 10 -10.65 40.08 -2.65
C PHE A 10 -10.18 40.64 -4.01
N THR A 11 -11.06 41.35 -4.74
CA THR A 11 -10.70 41.99 -6.01
C THR A 11 -9.99 43.33 -5.84
N LEU A 12 -10.09 43.97 -4.68
CA LEU A 12 -9.50 45.29 -4.45
C LEU A 12 -8.01 45.23 -4.02
N THR A 13 -7.52 44.08 -3.54
CA THR A 13 -6.14 43.92 -3.06
C THR A 13 -5.11 43.59 -4.15
N ASN A 14 -5.53 43.39 -5.41
CA ASN A 14 -4.64 43.03 -6.52
C ASN A 14 -4.22 44.22 -7.42
N VAL A 15 -4.59 45.47 -7.09
CA VAL A 15 -4.34 46.65 -7.95
C VAL A 15 -3.18 47.53 -7.44
N ALA A 16 -2.50 47.16 -6.34
CA ALA A 16 -1.37 47.91 -5.84
C ALA A 16 -0.04 47.19 -6.09
N VAL A 17 0.86 47.89 -6.80
CA VAL A 17 2.31 47.66 -6.96
C VAL A 17 2.75 46.81 -8.17
N SER A 18 2.82 47.47 -9.33
CA SER A 18 3.91 47.24 -10.28
C SER A 18 4.31 48.58 -10.92
N GLN A 19 5.05 49.40 -10.16
CA GLN A 19 5.87 50.46 -10.75
C GLN A 19 7.23 49.85 -11.06
N ASN A 20 7.34 49.23 -12.24
CA ASN A 20 8.64 49.02 -12.85
C ASN A 20 9.14 50.39 -13.34
N SER A 21 9.95 51.04 -12.50
CA SER A 21 10.85 52.09 -12.95
C SER A 21 11.82 51.49 -13.96
N SER A 22 11.44 51.53 -15.23
CA SER A 22 12.37 51.31 -16.35
C SER A 22 13.41 52.42 -16.31
N GLN A 23 14.45 52.20 -15.51
CA GLN A 23 15.66 53.00 -15.53
C GLN A 23 16.27 52.86 -16.91
N ASN A 24 16.09 53.91 -17.71
CA ASN A 24 16.65 54.11 -19.05
C ASN A 24 18.15 53.74 -19.07
N SER A 25 18.44 52.48 -19.33
CA SER A 25 19.79 51.93 -19.48
C SER A 25 20.22 51.90 -20.95
N THR A 26 19.53 52.64 -21.80
CA THR A 26 19.61 52.54 -23.26
C THR A 26 20.55 53.54 -23.91
N ASN A 27 21.53 54.13 -23.19
CA ASN A 27 22.35 55.16 -23.83
C ASN A 27 23.85 55.25 -23.53
N ASN A 28 24.48 54.25 -22.92
CA ASN A 28 25.94 54.28 -22.67
C ASN A 28 26.65 52.96 -22.96
N SER A 29 26.28 52.26 -24.04
CA SER A 29 27.09 51.14 -24.53
C SER A 29 28.53 51.58 -24.77
N ILE A 30 29.50 50.75 -24.39
CA ILE A 30 30.93 50.98 -24.64
C ILE A 30 31.16 51.39 -26.09
N LYS A 31 30.49 50.72 -27.04
CA LYS A 31 30.52 51.05 -28.48
C LYS A 31 30.17 52.52 -28.75
N LYS A 32 29.08 53.01 -28.14
CA LYS A 32 28.64 54.40 -28.28
C LYS A 32 29.63 55.39 -27.67
N GLN A 33 30.30 55.01 -26.57
CA GLN A 33 31.36 55.83 -25.96
C GLN A 33 32.61 55.91 -26.86
N PHE A 34 33.00 54.81 -27.52
CA PHE A 34 34.07 54.80 -28.53
C PHE A 34 33.72 55.66 -29.76
N GLU A 35 32.52 55.51 -30.32
CA GLU A 35 32.07 56.31 -31.47
C GLU A 35 32.00 57.81 -31.14
N THR A 36 31.56 58.15 -29.93
CA THR A 36 31.48 59.55 -29.47
C THR A 36 32.88 60.15 -29.29
N LEU A 37 33.81 59.37 -28.73
CA LEU A 37 35.21 59.80 -28.59
C LEU A 37 35.84 60.04 -29.97
N TYR A 38 35.61 59.15 -30.93
CA TYR A 38 36.11 59.28 -32.30
C TYR A 38 35.58 60.55 -33.00
N LYS A 39 34.28 60.84 -32.84
CA LYS A 39 33.63 62.03 -33.42
C LYS A 39 34.12 63.33 -32.79
N LYS A 40 34.32 63.36 -31.47
CA LYS A 40 34.74 64.56 -30.71
C LYS A 40 36.25 64.85 -30.84
N SER A 41 37.04 63.85 -31.23
CA SER A 41 38.49 64.00 -31.37
C SER A 41 38.86 64.78 -32.64
N GLY A 42 39.80 65.72 -32.50
CA GLY A 42 40.34 66.51 -33.61
C GLY A 42 41.09 65.63 -34.61
N SER A 43 41.23 66.08 -35.86
CA SER A 43 42.00 65.37 -36.89
C SER A 43 43.24 66.17 -37.24
N TYR A 44 44.40 65.51 -37.29
CA TYR A 44 45.65 66.09 -37.77
C TYR A 44 46.29 65.14 -38.78
N GLN A 45 46.37 65.56 -40.04
CA GLN A 45 46.80 64.72 -41.16
C GLN A 45 46.03 63.38 -41.19
N LYS A 46 46.74 62.25 -41.01
CA LYS A 46 46.19 60.89 -40.96
C LYS A 46 45.85 60.41 -39.54
N TYR A 47 46.03 61.25 -38.52
CA TYR A 47 45.89 60.90 -37.10
C TYR A 47 44.70 61.60 -36.44
N LYS A 48 44.10 60.93 -35.44
CA LYS A 48 43.10 61.55 -34.55
C LYS A 48 43.77 62.01 -33.26
N VAL A 49 43.58 63.28 -32.91
CA VAL A 49 44.06 63.89 -31.66
C VAL A 49 42.98 63.72 -30.60
N ILE A 50 43.25 62.85 -29.64
CA ILE A 50 42.34 62.51 -28.54
C ILE A 50 42.87 63.14 -27.25
N GLU A 51 41.97 63.76 -26.49
CA GLU A 51 42.31 64.26 -25.16
C GLU A 51 42.66 63.08 -24.22
N LYS A 52 43.82 63.17 -23.56
CA LYS A 52 44.32 62.09 -22.67
C LYS A 52 43.33 61.75 -21.54
N THR A 53 42.64 62.76 -21.00
CA THR A 53 41.63 62.60 -19.94
C THR A 53 40.45 61.75 -20.40
N LEU A 54 39.92 62.00 -21.61
CA LEU A 54 38.79 61.28 -22.19
C LEU A 54 39.17 59.84 -22.57
N PHE A 55 40.38 59.64 -23.11
CA PHE A 55 40.90 58.31 -23.38
C PHE A 55 41.06 57.49 -22.09
N ASN A 56 41.68 58.05 -21.06
CA ASN A 56 41.84 57.40 -19.76
C ASN A 56 40.48 57.10 -19.10
N ALA A 57 39.51 58.00 -19.22
CA ALA A 57 38.15 57.78 -18.71
C ALA A 57 37.44 56.63 -19.44
N LEU A 58 37.58 56.54 -20.76
CA LEU A 58 37.04 55.44 -21.55
C LEU A 58 37.69 54.11 -21.15
N GLN A 59 39.02 54.07 -21.03
CA GLN A 59 39.77 52.89 -20.60
C GLN A 59 39.36 52.41 -19.21
N ARG A 60 39.19 53.33 -18.25
CA ARG A 60 38.70 52.97 -16.90
C ARG A 60 37.31 52.35 -16.96
N ARG A 61 36.37 52.99 -17.66
CA ARG A 61 34.98 52.50 -17.79
C ARG A 61 34.89 51.14 -18.47
N THR A 62 35.72 50.87 -19.49
CA THR A 62 35.74 49.56 -20.16
C THR A 62 36.28 48.47 -19.24
N VAL A 63 37.38 48.74 -18.53
CA VAL A 63 37.96 47.81 -17.54
C VAL A 63 36.98 47.54 -16.40
N ASP A 64 36.33 48.57 -15.87
CA ASP A 64 35.32 48.44 -14.80
C ASP A 64 34.12 47.60 -15.25
N THR A 65 33.65 47.81 -16.49
CA THR A 65 32.56 47.00 -17.06
C THR A 65 32.97 45.54 -17.21
N ILE A 66 34.17 45.27 -17.71
CA ILE A 66 34.70 43.89 -17.84
C ILE A 66 34.83 43.24 -16.46
N LYS A 67 35.32 43.99 -15.45
CA LYS A 67 35.43 43.50 -14.07
C LYS A 67 34.05 43.17 -13.49
N ASN A 68 33.05 44.02 -13.72
CA ASN A 68 31.68 43.79 -13.26
C ASN A 68 31.04 42.57 -13.95
N LEU A 69 31.25 42.42 -15.28
CA LEU A 69 30.81 41.24 -16.02
C LEU A 69 31.46 39.96 -15.48
N LYS A 70 32.77 39.98 -15.25
CA LYS A 70 33.49 38.84 -14.64
C LYS A 70 32.93 38.49 -13.26
N SER A 71 32.69 39.50 -12.42
CA SER A 71 32.09 39.30 -11.10
C SER A 71 30.69 38.70 -11.19
N THR A 72 29.88 39.17 -12.13
CA THR A 72 28.51 38.66 -12.37
C THR A 72 28.53 37.21 -12.87
N ILE A 73 29.50 36.87 -13.74
CA ILE A 73 29.69 35.50 -14.22
C ILE A 73 30.05 34.57 -13.05
N VAL A 74 30.99 34.98 -12.20
CA VAL A 74 31.38 34.21 -11.00
C VAL A 74 30.18 34.02 -10.08
N SER A 75 29.43 35.08 -9.76
CA SER A 75 28.25 34.96 -8.89
C SER A 75 27.15 34.06 -9.48
N LYS A 76 26.96 34.08 -10.81
CA LYS A 76 26.02 33.19 -11.49
C LYS A 76 26.50 31.74 -11.46
N GLN A 77 27.80 31.50 -11.65
CA GLN A 77 28.38 30.17 -11.54
C GLN A 77 28.21 29.60 -10.13
N ASP A 78 28.44 30.42 -9.10
CA ASP A 78 28.23 30.02 -7.70
C ASP A 78 26.76 29.69 -7.42
N LEU A 79 25.83 30.47 -7.98
CA LEU A 79 24.40 30.21 -7.88
C LEU A 79 24.02 28.88 -8.57
N ILE A 80 24.53 28.62 -9.78
CA ILE A 80 24.33 27.35 -10.50
C ILE A 80 24.88 26.19 -9.68
N ASN A 81 26.09 26.31 -9.14
CA ASN A 81 26.70 25.28 -8.30
C ASN A 81 25.86 25.00 -7.05
N ASN A 82 25.31 26.04 -6.41
CA ASN A 82 24.40 25.88 -5.27
C ASN A 82 23.06 25.25 -5.66
N GLN A 83 22.50 25.59 -6.82
CA GLN A 83 21.29 24.96 -7.33
C GLN A 83 21.52 23.48 -7.64
N ASN A 84 22.65 23.12 -8.26
CA ASN A 84 23.02 21.73 -8.53
C ASN A 84 23.18 20.93 -7.23
N LYS A 85 23.80 21.51 -6.18
CA LYS A 85 23.87 20.87 -4.85
C LYS A 85 22.48 20.66 -4.23
N LYS A 86 21.56 21.60 -4.42
CA LYS A 86 20.17 21.43 -3.96
C LYS A 86 19.45 20.35 -4.75
N LEU A 87 19.63 20.29 -6.07
CA LEU A 87 19.05 19.25 -6.92
C LEU A 87 19.53 17.85 -6.51
N THR A 88 20.83 17.65 -6.35
CA THR A 88 21.37 16.36 -5.90
C THR A 88 20.89 16.00 -4.50
N SER A 89 20.78 16.97 -3.59
CA SER A 89 20.17 16.73 -2.27
C SER A 89 18.69 16.33 -2.38
N LEU A 90 17.92 16.98 -3.25
CA LEU A 90 16.51 16.67 -3.47
C LEU A 90 16.32 15.30 -4.11
N GLU A 91 17.16 14.93 -5.09
CA GLU A 91 17.17 13.59 -5.69
C GLU A 91 17.52 12.51 -4.66
N ASN A 92 18.49 12.77 -3.78
CA ASN A 92 18.81 11.86 -2.68
C ASN A 92 17.65 11.74 -1.68
N GLN A 93 16.92 12.83 -1.40
CA GLN A 93 15.72 12.77 -0.57
C GLN A 93 14.59 12.00 -1.24
N ILE A 94 14.36 12.19 -2.54
CA ILE A 94 13.34 11.46 -3.29
C ILE A 94 13.65 9.96 -3.34
N THR A 95 14.90 9.59 -3.60
CA THR A 95 15.33 8.18 -3.62
C THR A 95 15.21 7.54 -2.25
N SER A 96 15.62 8.22 -1.18
CA SER A 96 15.43 7.72 0.20
C SER A 96 13.96 7.61 0.59
N LEU A 97 13.12 8.59 0.27
CA LEU A 97 11.68 8.50 0.50
C LEU A 97 11.05 7.34 -0.27
N LYS A 98 11.43 7.14 -1.53
CA LYS A 98 10.92 6.02 -2.34
C LYS A 98 11.31 4.68 -1.72
N ASN A 99 12.56 4.53 -1.28
CA ASN A 99 13.03 3.32 -0.61
C ASN A 99 12.30 3.09 0.72
N ASN A 100 12.10 4.13 1.52
CA ASN A 100 11.35 4.04 2.77
C ASN A 100 9.88 3.68 2.52
N LEU A 101 9.27 4.20 1.44
CA LEU A 101 7.89 3.87 1.08
C LEU A 101 7.79 2.43 0.60
N THR A 102 8.73 1.93 -0.20
CA THR A 102 8.75 0.51 -0.60
C THR A 102 8.96 -0.39 0.61
N GLU A 103 9.89 -0.06 1.51
CA GLU A 103 10.14 -0.83 2.73
C GLU A 103 8.93 -0.79 3.68
N SER A 104 8.27 0.36 3.81
CA SER A 104 7.06 0.49 4.63
C SER A 104 5.87 -0.23 4.02
N SER A 105 5.71 -0.20 2.69
CA SER A 105 4.66 -0.96 2.00
C SER A 105 4.89 -2.45 2.16
N GLU A 106 6.14 -2.92 2.04
CA GLU A 106 6.50 -4.32 2.30
C GLU A 106 6.22 -4.71 3.75
N LYS A 107 6.51 -3.85 4.73
CA LYS A 107 6.20 -4.10 6.15
C LYS A 107 4.71 -4.06 6.47
N GLU A 108 3.95 -3.11 5.92
CA GLU A 108 2.51 -3.00 6.18
C GLU A 108 1.69 -4.10 5.49
N ASP A 109 2.13 -4.54 4.31
CA ASP A 109 1.52 -5.67 3.64
C ASP A 109 1.85 -7.00 4.32
N GLN A 110 2.87 -7.05 5.17
CA GLN A 110 3.28 -8.24 5.91
C GLN A 110 2.65 -8.31 7.30
N ILE A 111 1.78 -9.30 7.51
CA ILE A 111 1.34 -9.70 8.83
C ILE A 111 2.22 -10.86 9.28
N SER A 112 2.86 -10.74 10.44
CA SER A 112 3.60 -11.86 11.04
C SER A 112 2.61 -12.86 11.63
N PHE A 113 2.58 -14.07 11.07
CA PHE A 113 1.76 -15.17 11.57
C PHE A 113 2.65 -16.40 11.75
N ILE A 114 2.84 -16.85 13.00
CA ILE A 114 3.70 -18.00 13.35
C ILE A 114 5.18 -17.80 12.91
N GLY A 115 5.70 -16.57 13.04
CA GLY A 115 7.09 -16.25 12.74
C GLY A 115 7.45 -16.16 11.25
N ILE A 116 6.48 -16.36 10.35
CA ILE A 116 6.61 -16.07 8.92
C ILE A 116 5.82 -14.80 8.57
N ASN A 117 6.41 -13.96 7.73
CA ASN A 117 5.78 -12.75 7.23
C ASN A 117 4.94 -13.12 6.00
N LEU A 118 3.61 -13.01 6.12
CA LEU A 118 2.67 -13.32 5.05
C LEU A 118 2.01 -12.02 4.57
N THR A 119 1.77 -11.91 3.26
CA THR A 119 1.01 -10.79 2.73
C THR A 119 -0.43 -10.80 3.27
N LYS A 120 -1.07 -9.63 3.44
CA LYS A 120 -2.48 -9.52 3.88
C LYS A 120 -3.43 -10.41 3.11
N SER A 121 -3.23 -10.52 1.80
CA SER A 121 -4.04 -11.39 0.93
C SER A 121 -3.86 -12.87 1.28
N ASN A 122 -2.62 -13.33 1.41
CA ASN A 122 -2.30 -14.72 1.75
C ASN A 122 -2.80 -15.08 3.15
N TYR A 123 -2.67 -14.18 4.12
CA TYR A 123 -3.21 -14.38 5.46
C TYR A 123 -4.72 -14.62 5.43
N ASN A 124 -5.47 -13.73 4.76
CA ASN A 124 -6.93 -13.86 4.67
C ASN A 124 -7.30 -15.19 3.97
N LEU A 125 -6.65 -15.53 2.86
CA LEU A 125 -6.88 -16.78 2.15
C LEU A 125 -6.66 -18.01 3.06
N ILE A 126 -5.54 -18.07 3.78
CA ILE A 126 -5.23 -19.17 4.70
C ILE A 126 -6.27 -19.30 5.81
N VAL A 127 -6.67 -18.17 6.42
CA VAL A 127 -7.69 -18.15 7.48
C VAL A 127 -9.02 -18.69 6.95
N TRP A 128 -9.46 -18.26 5.76
CA TRP A 128 -10.68 -18.77 5.15
C TRP A 128 -10.61 -20.25 4.79
N ILE A 129 -9.46 -20.75 4.31
CA ILE A 129 -9.26 -22.20 4.07
C ILE A 129 -9.42 -22.97 5.38
N ILE A 130 -8.81 -22.51 6.48
CA ILE A 130 -8.91 -23.18 7.78
C ILE A 130 -10.36 -23.22 8.26
N ILE A 131 -11.07 -22.09 8.17
CA ILE A 131 -12.49 -22.00 8.54
C ILE A 131 -13.32 -22.99 7.72
N PHE A 132 -13.15 -23.00 6.39
CA PHE A 132 -13.91 -23.88 5.51
C PHE A 132 -13.59 -25.36 5.75
N THR A 133 -12.32 -25.68 6.03
CA THR A 133 -11.88 -27.04 6.35
C THR A 133 -12.54 -27.54 7.64
N ILE A 134 -12.51 -26.73 8.71
CA ILE A 134 -13.14 -27.08 9.99
C ILE A 134 -14.65 -27.23 9.83
N LEU A 135 -15.28 -26.33 9.08
CA LEU A 135 -16.72 -26.36 8.84
C LEU A 135 -17.13 -27.61 8.04
N SER A 136 -16.36 -27.95 7.00
CA SER A 136 -16.56 -29.19 6.23
C SER A 136 -16.40 -30.44 7.09
N LEU A 137 -15.37 -30.48 7.95
CA LEU A 137 -15.11 -31.60 8.85
C LEU A 137 -16.23 -31.77 9.90
N LEU A 138 -16.77 -30.65 10.39
CA LEU A 138 -17.90 -30.64 11.32
C LEU A 138 -19.16 -31.17 10.65
N VAL A 139 -19.49 -30.71 9.44
CA VAL A 139 -20.63 -31.22 8.66
C VAL A 139 -20.47 -32.73 8.40
N TYR A 140 -19.28 -33.17 8.00
CA TYR A 140 -18.96 -34.59 7.83
C TYR A 140 -19.17 -35.39 9.11
N PHE A 141 -18.71 -34.88 10.25
CA PHE A 141 -18.88 -35.52 11.55
C PHE A 141 -20.35 -35.65 11.95
N ILE A 142 -21.16 -34.59 11.79
CA ILE A 142 -22.60 -34.63 12.07
C ILE A 142 -23.30 -35.66 11.18
N TYR A 143 -22.99 -35.67 9.88
CA TYR A 143 -23.56 -36.64 8.94
C TYR A 143 -23.24 -38.08 9.36
N ARG A 144 -21.97 -38.36 9.65
CA ARG A 144 -21.53 -39.69 10.08
C ARG A 144 -22.14 -40.10 11.43
N PHE A 145 -22.19 -39.18 12.39
CA PHE A 145 -22.79 -39.41 13.70
C PHE A 145 -24.28 -39.73 13.60
N LYS A 146 -25.04 -38.99 12.78
CA LYS A 146 -26.45 -39.28 12.53
C LYS A 146 -26.66 -40.67 11.93
N ASN A 147 -25.88 -41.02 10.91
CA ASN A 147 -26.01 -42.32 10.24
C ASN A 147 -25.68 -43.48 11.19
N SER A 148 -24.62 -43.33 11.99
CA SER A 148 -24.27 -44.31 13.02
C SER A 148 -25.35 -44.44 14.09
N ASN A 149 -25.93 -43.33 14.55
CA ASN A 149 -26.97 -43.37 15.59
C ASN A 149 -28.26 -44.07 15.11
N ILE A 150 -28.63 -43.91 13.82
CA ILE A 150 -29.77 -44.62 13.23
C ILE A 150 -29.50 -46.14 13.22
N LEU A 151 -28.33 -46.55 12.74
CA LEU A 151 -27.93 -47.96 12.70
C LEU A 151 -27.88 -48.59 14.09
N THR A 152 -27.36 -47.87 15.10
CA THR A 152 -27.34 -48.34 16.48
C THR A 152 -28.74 -48.51 17.04
N LYS A 153 -29.67 -47.60 16.74
CA LYS A 153 -31.07 -47.71 17.17
C LYS A 153 -31.77 -48.90 16.53
N GLU A 154 -31.57 -49.12 15.23
CA GLU A 154 -32.10 -50.27 14.50
C GLU A 154 -31.56 -51.58 15.07
N THR A 155 -30.24 -51.69 15.24
CA THR A 155 -29.60 -52.88 15.82
C THR A 155 -30.11 -53.17 17.22
N ARG A 156 -30.34 -52.14 18.04
CA ARG A 156 -30.90 -52.30 19.38
C ARG A 156 -32.35 -52.80 19.34
N SER A 157 -33.17 -52.27 18.42
CA SER A 157 -34.54 -52.75 18.22
C SER A 157 -34.58 -54.22 17.78
N SER A 158 -33.76 -54.60 16.79
CA SER A 158 -33.67 -55.98 16.33
C SER A 158 -33.14 -56.91 17.41
N PHE A 159 -32.22 -56.44 18.26
CA PHE A 159 -31.74 -57.20 19.41
C PHE A 159 -32.86 -57.45 20.42
N ASP A 160 -33.64 -56.41 20.76
CA ASP A 160 -34.79 -56.53 21.67
C ASP A 160 -35.86 -57.50 21.11
N GLU A 161 -36.11 -57.47 19.80
CA GLU A 161 -37.03 -58.40 19.11
C GLU A 161 -36.53 -59.85 19.18
N ILE A 162 -35.26 -60.10 18.87
CA ILE A 162 -34.66 -61.44 18.94
C ILE A 162 -34.68 -61.97 20.38
N GLU A 163 -34.43 -61.13 21.37
CA GLU A 163 -34.46 -61.53 22.77
C GLU A 163 -35.88 -61.92 23.22
N GLN A 164 -36.90 -61.17 22.78
CA GLN A 164 -38.30 -61.54 23.00
C GLN A 164 -38.67 -62.87 22.32
N GLU A 165 -38.28 -63.07 21.06
CA GLU A 165 -38.52 -64.33 20.36
C GLU A 165 -37.80 -65.50 21.04
N PHE A 166 -36.57 -65.29 21.50
CA PHE A 166 -35.79 -66.30 22.21
C PHE A 166 -36.44 -66.66 23.55
N GLU A 167 -36.93 -65.68 24.32
CA GLU A 167 -37.68 -65.94 25.54
C GLU A 167 -38.96 -66.73 25.27
N GLN A 168 -39.71 -66.37 24.23
CA GLN A 168 -40.93 -67.09 23.84
C GLN A 168 -40.61 -68.52 23.39
N TYR A 169 -39.55 -68.71 22.61
CA TYR A 169 -39.07 -70.02 22.21
C TYR A 169 -38.69 -70.87 23.41
N LYS A 170 -37.95 -70.30 24.37
CA LYS A 170 -37.55 -70.96 25.61
C LYS A 170 -38.77 -71.38 26.44
N LYS A 171 -39.77 -70.50 26.60
CA LYS A 171 -41.04 -70.82 27.28
C LYS A 171 -41.77 -71.97 26.58
N LYS A 172 -41.94 -71.91 25.26
CA LYS A 172 -42.58 -72.97 24.46
C LYS A 172 -41.81 -74.30 24.53
N SER A 173 -40.48 -74.26 24.51
CA SER A 173 -39.64 -75.45 24.61
C SER A 173 -39.81 -76.13 25.97
N ILE A 174 -39.79 -75.35 27.06
CA ILE A 174 -40.03 -75.86 28.41
C ILE A 174 -41.43 -76.45 28.52
N GLU A 175 -42.46 -75.79 28.00
CA GLU A 175 -43.83 -76.32 28.00
C GLU A 175 -43.94 -77.64 27.24
N LYS A 176 -43.31 -77.75 26.06
CA LYS A 176 -43.27 -79.00 25.28
C LYS A 176 -42.57 -80.11 26.03
N GLU A 177 -41.43 -79.81 26.68
CA GLU A 177 -40.70 -80.79 27.48
C GLU A 177 -41.53 -81.25 28.69
N GLN A 178 -42.20 -80.32 29.38
CA GLN A 178 -43.10 -80.65 30.49
C GLN A 178 -44.28 -81.51 30.02
N GLN A 179 -44.91 -81.19 28.88
CA GLN A 179 -45.99 -82.00 28.31
C GLN A 179 -45.49 -83.38 27.89
N LEU A 180 -44.31 -83.49 27.29
CA LEU A 180 -43.71 -84.76 26.89
C LEU A 180 -43.43 -85.63 28.12
N ARG A 181 -42.85 -85.05 29.18
CA ARG A 181 -42.61 -85.75 30.45
C ARG A 181 -43.92 -86.24 31.08
N ARG A 182 -44.99 -85.42 31.07
CA ARG A 182 -46.32 -85.84 31.54
C ARG A 182 -46.86 -87.02 30.73
N LYS A 183 -46.83 -86.94 29.39
CA LYS A 183 -47.27 -88.04 28.51
C LYS A 183 -46.45 -89.33 28.72
N LEU A 184 -45.14 -89.21 28.87
CA LEU A 184 -44.27 -90.36 29.19
C LEU A 184 -44.64 -90.99 30.53
N GLN A 185 -44.91 -90.17 31.55
CA GLN A 185 -45.35 -90.67 32.86
C GLN A 185 -46.71 -91.36 32.76
N ASP A 186 -47.66 -90.79 32.01
CA ASP A 186 -48.98 -91.37 31.78
C ASP A 186 -48.90 -92.73 31.06
N GLU A 187 -48.03 -92.86 30.04
CA GLU A 187 -47.77 -94.14 29.35
C GLU A 187 -47.12 -95.18 30.27
N ILE A 188 -46.17 -94.77 31.13
CA ILE A 188 -45.54 -95.65 32.13
C ILE A 188 -46.57 -96.13 33.16
N ASN A 189 -47.43 -95.23 33.66
CA ASN A 189 -48.46 -95.57 34.63
C ASN A 189 -49.47 -96.55 34.01
N LYS A 190 -49.88 -96.31 32.76
CA LYS A 190 -50.78 -97.19 31.99
C LYS A 190 -50.20 -98.59 31.77
N GLN A 191 -48.89 -98.72 31.54
CA GLN A 191 -48.22 -100.03 31.43
C GLN A 191 -48.08 -100.77 32.77
N ARG A 192 -48.03 -100.05 33.90
CA ARG A 192 -47.83 -100.63 35.23
C ARG A 192 -49.13 -101.03 35.94
N GLY A 193 -50.29 -100.81 35.33
CA GLY A 193 -51.57 -101.29 35.83
C GLY A 193 -52.03 -100.61 37.12
N VAL A 194 -51.77 -99.31 37.27
CA VAL A 194 -52.40 -98.42 38.27
C VAL A 194 -53.20 -97.36 37.56
#